data_AF-A0ABD5DCU2-F1
#
_entry.id   AF-A0ABD5DCU2-F1
#
_cell.length_a   1.000
_cell.length_b   1.000
_cell.length_c   1.000
_cell.angle_alpha   90.00
_cell.angle_beta   90.00
_cell.angle_gamma   90.00
#
_symmetry.space_group_name_H-M   'P 1'
#
loop_
_entity.id
_entity.type
_entity.pdbx_description
1 polymer ?
#
loop_
_entity_poly.entity_id
_entity_poly.type
_entity_poly.pdbx_seq_one_letter_code
_entity_poly.pdbx_strand_id
1 'polypeptide(L)'
;IRVDVAGNLARTLLLPALPQFLARYPDITLQIGESERDVDLVREGVDCVIRGGHLPDSEMICRPLAGLQEITCASPAYLARYGTPHTIEGLTGHVMIGFVSSRTQRTLPLSFTQDGRQSEVSLPCRLLTS
;
A
#
# COMPACT_ATOMS: atom_id res chain seq x y z
N ILE A 1 -12.78 1.77 -21.27
CA ILE A 1 -12.26 2.40 -20.03
C ILE A 1 -10.99 1.68 -19.64
N ARG A 2 -9.89 2.40 -19.46
CA ARG A 2 -8.60 1.87 -19.00
C ARG A 2 -8.33 2.31 -17.57
N VAL A 3 -8.14 1.34 -16.69
CA VAL A 3 -7.89 1.56 -15.26
C VAL A 3 -6.58 0.92 -14.88
N ASP A 4 -5.75 1.62 -14.13
CA ASP A 4 -4.53 1.04 -13.57
C ASP A 4 -4.63 0.89 -12.06
N VAL A 5 -4.24 -0.27 -11.53
CA VAL A 5 -4.51 -0.63 -10.12
C VAL A 5 -3.28 -1.26 -9.44
N ALA A 6 -3.07 -0.93 -8.17
CA ALA A 6 -2.03 -1.60 -7.37
C ALA A 6 -2.36 -3.10 -7.24
N GLY A 7 -1.34 -3.94 -7.34
CA GLY A 7 -1.54 -5.38 -7.51
C GLY A 7 -2.36 -6.07 -6.45
N ASN A 8 -2.08 -5.77 -5.19
CA ASN A 8 -2.86 -6.29 -4.08
C ASN A 8 -4.33 -5.84 -4.16
N LEU A 9 -4.61 -4.56 -4.44
CA LEU A 9 -5.95 -3.99 -4.50
C LEU A 9 -6.75 -4.55 -5.67
N ALA A 10 -6.10 -4.79 -6.81
CA ALA A 10 -6.74 -5.43 -7.96
C ALA A 10 -7.28 -6.80 -7.55
N ARG A 11 -6.44 -7.63 -6.92
CA ARG A 11 -6.79 -9.00 -6.54
C ARG A 11 -7.77 -9.08 -5.37
N THR A 12 -7.64 -8.21 -4.37
CA THR A 12 -8.41 -8.31 -3.12
C THR A 12 -9.71 -7.52 -3.13
N LEU A 13 -9.81 -6.45 -3.94
CA LEU A 13 -10.98 -5.55 -3.95
C LEU A 13 -11.66 -5.49 -5.31
N LEU A 14 -10.91 -5.24 -6.39
CA LEU A 14 -11.51 -4.96 -7.70
C LEU A 14 -12.06 -6.24 -8.38
N LEU A 15 -11.21 -7.24 -8.57
CA LEU A 15 -11.56 -8.46 -9.31
C LEU A 15 -12.73 -9.23 -8.67
N PRO A 16 -12.84 -9.35 -7.33
CA PRO A 16 -14.00 -9.99 -6.69
C PRO A 16 -15.33 -9.27 -6.96
N ALA A 17 -15.33 -7.94 -7.10
CA ALA A 17 -16.52 -7.13 -7.37
C ALA A 17 -16.84 -7.00 -8.87
N LEU A 18 -15.90 -7.36 -9.74
CA LEU A 18 -16.00 -7.15 -11.18
C LEU A 18 -17.21 -7.81 -11.84
N PRO A 19 -17.63 -9.05 -11.48
CA PRO A 19 -18.82 -9.67 -12.09
C PRO A 19 -20.09 -8.83 -11.90
N GLN A 20 -20.29 -8.27 -10.70
CA GLN A 20 -21.44 -7.42 -10.41
C GLN A 20 -21.38 -6.10 -11.21
N PHE A 21 -20.19 -5.52 -11.33
CA PHE A 21 -19.98 -4.29 -12.09
C PHE A 21 -20.28 -4.48 -13.58
N LEU A 22 -19.74 -5.53 -14.20
CA LEU A 22 -19.94 -5.81 -15.63
C LEU A 22 -21.40 -6.17 -15.94
N ALA A 23 -22.09 -6.88 -15.03
CA ALA A 23 -23.52 -7.16 -15.18
C ALA A 23 -24.37 -5.87 -15.13
N ARG A 24 -23.97 -4.88 -14.31
CA ARG A 24 -24.65 -3.59 -14.20
C ARG A 24 -24.38 -2.68 -15.41
N TYR A 25 -23.23 -2.82 -16.04
CA TYR A 25 -22.78 -1.97 -17.15
C TYR A 25 -22.31 -2.82 -18.35
N PRO A 26 -23.24 -3.47 -19.08
CA PRO A 26 -22.90 -4.45 -20.12
C PRO A 26 -22.16 -3.86 -21.33
N ASP A 27 -22.31 -2.57 -21.60
CA ASP A 27 -21.69 -1.90 -22.73
C ASP A 27 -20.24 -1.44 -22.46
N ILE A 28 -19.77 -1.58 -21.21
CA ILE A 28 -18.40 -1.17 -20.85
C ILE A 28 -17.40 -2.26 -21.21
N THR A 29 -16.43 -1.91 -22.05
CA THR A 29 -15.17 -2.65 -22.17
C THR A 29 -14.14 -2.08 -21.20
N LEU A 30 -13.68 -2.91 -20.27
CA LEU A 30 -12.71 -2.53 -19.24
C LEU A 30 -11.33 -3.15 -19.55
N GLN A 31 -10.30 -2.31 -19.58
CA GLN A 31 -8.90 -2.73 -19.63
C GLN A 31 -8.27 -2.43 -18.26
N ILE A 32 -7.77 -3.46 -17.58
CA ILE A 32 -7.14 -3.33 -16.25
C ILE A 32 -5.64 -3.54 -16.41
N GLY A 33 -4.86 -2.53 -16.02
CA GLY A 33 -3.43 -2.62 -15.79
C GLY A 33 -3.12 -2.92 -14.32
N GLU A 34 -2.05 -3.66 -14.08
CA GLU A 34 -1.51 -3.89 -12.73
C GLU A 34 -0.10 -3.31 -12.67
N SER A 35 0.09 -2.26 -11.85
CA SER A 35 1.39 -1.59 -11.71
C SER A 35 1.55 -1.02 -10.31
N GLU A 36 2.74 -1.16 -9.74
CA GLU A 36 3.15 -0.49 -8.50
C GLU A 36 3.99 0.77 -8.75
N ARG A 37 4.20 1.12 -10.01
CA ARG A 37 4.90 2.35 -10.39
C ARG A 37 3.93 3.53 -10.39
N ASP A 38 4.47 4.70 -10.08
CA ASP A 38 3.87 5.98 -10.42
C ASP A 38 3.92 6.08 -11.96
N VAL A 39 2.77 5.87 -12.59
CA VAL A 39 2.63 5.98 -14.04
C VAL A 39 2.36 7.46 -14.38
N ASP A 40 2.94 7.97 -15.47
CA ASP A 40 2.51 9.25 -16.06
C ASP A 40 1.18 9.01 -16.79
N LEU A 41 0.09 9.16 -16.04
CA LEU A 41 -1.26 8.73 -16.43
C LEU A 41 -1.80 9.47 -17.66
N VAL A 42 -1.35 10.71 -17.84
CA VAL A 42 -1.72 11.55 -18.98
C VAL A 42 -1.04 11.03 -20.25
N ARG A 43 0.24 10.62 -20.16
CA ARG A 43 0.96 10.08 -21.32
C ARG A 43 0.54 8.67 -21.71
N GLU A 44 0.07 7.86 -20.76
CA GLU A 44 -0.28 6.46 -21.02
C GLU A 44 -1.74 6.22 -21.43
N GLY A 45 -2.58 7.26 -21.45
CA GLY A 45 -3.98 7.16 -21.85
C GLY A 45 -4.82 6.33 -20.88
N VAL A 46 -4.57 6.48 -19.58
CA VAL A 46 -5.32 5.82 -18.50
C VAL A 46 -6.45 6.75 -18.04
N ASP A 47 -7.67 6.23 -17.95
CA ASP A 47 -8.85 7.03 -17.56
C ASP A 47 -8.92 7.27 -16.05
N CYS A 48 -8.48 6.31 -15.24
CA CYS A 48 -8.39 6.46 -13.79
C CYS A 48 -7.43 5.45 -13.14
N VAL A 49 -7.03 5.75 -11.91
CA VAL A 49 -6.10 4.92 -11.14
C VAL A 49 -6.60 4.67 -9.74
N ILE A 50 -6.39 3.45 -9.26
CA ILE A 50 -6.64 3.05 -7.89
C ILE A 50 -5.30 2.69 -7.24
N ARG A 51 -4.88 3.49 -6.25
CA ARG A 51 -3.68 3.28 -5.42
C ARG A 51 -4.00 3.51 -3.95
N GLY A 52 -3.25 2.85 -3.09
CA GLY A 52 -3.14 3.22 -1.68
C GLY A 52 -1.97 4.17 -1.46
N GLY A 53 -1.99 4.90 -0.34
CA GLY A 53 -0.91 5.78 0.06
C GLY A 53 -1.17 7.27 -0.22
N HIS A 54 -0.10 8.06 -0.14
CA HIS A 54 -0.16 9.51 -0.24
C HIS A 54 -0.53 9.96 -1.66
N LEU A 55 -1.41 10.95 -1.75
CA LEU A 55 -1.81 11.56 -3.01
C LEU A 55 -0.61 12.32 -3.58
N PRO A 56 -0.18 12.07 -4.83
CA PRO A 56 0.85 12.90 -5.45
C PRO A 56 0.33 14.33 -5.62
N ASP A 57 1.21 15.31 -5.51
CA ASP A 57 0.96 16.67 -6.01
C ASP A 57 0.77 16.57 -7.52
N SER A 58 -0.48 16.52 -7.96
CA SER A 58 -0.87 16.39 -9.36
C SER A 58 -2.13 17.20 -9.62
N GLU A 59 -2.37 17.55 -10.88
CA GLU A 59 -3.62 18.19 -11.31
C GLU A 59 -4.82 17.21 -11.32
N MET A 60 -4.64 15.98 -10.85
CA MET A 60 -5.69 14.97 -10.85
C MET A 60 -6.70 15.17 -9.73
N ILE A 61 -7.97 14.90 -10.05
CA ILE A 61 -9.02 14.83 -9.05
C ILE A 61 -8.86 13.52 -8.27
N CYS A 62 -8.53 13.66 -6.98
CA CYS A 62 -8.38 12.52 -6.07
C CYS A 62 -9.67 12.29 -5.29
N ARG A 63 -10.15 11.04 -5.26
CA ARG A 63 -11.34 10.65 -4.47
C ARG A 63 -10.98 9.51 -3.50
N PRO A 64 -11.15 9.68 -2.18
CA PRO A 64 -10.96 8.59 -1.24
C PRO A 64 -12.00 7.50 -1.48
N LEU A 65 -11.54 6.25 -1.59
CA LEU A 65 -12.39 5.07 -1.82
C LEU A 65 -12.60 4.26 -0.55
N ALA A 66 -11.53 4.02 0.21
CA ALA A 66 -11.54 3.26 1.45
C ALA A 66 -10.31 3.61 2.30
N GLY A 67 -10.41 3.35 3.61
CA GLY A 67 -9.26 3.29 4.49
C GLY A 67 -8.72 1.86 4.56
N LEU A 68 -7.40 1.70 4.47
CA LEU A 68 -6.74 0.42 4.70
C LEU A 68 -6.09 0.48 6.09
N GLN A 69 -6.40 -0.51 6.93
CA GLN A 69 -5.74 -0.64 8.23
C GLN A 69 -4.45 -1.44 8.06
N GLU A 70 -3.35 -0.85 8.46
CA GLU A 70 -2.07 -1.52 8.57
C GLU A 70 -1.86 -2.02 10.00
N ILE A 71 -1.32 -3.23 10.14
CA ILE A 71 -0.93 -3.80 11.43
C ILE A 71 0.54 -4.17 11.39
N THR A 72 1.22 -3.98 12.52
CA THR A 72 2.58 -4.51 12.70
C THR A 72 2.48 -5.93 13.23
N CYS A 73 3.08 -6.88 12.52
CA CYS A 73 3.09 -8.28 12.91
C CYS A 73 4.49 -8.87 12.82
N ALA A 74 4.73 -9.93 13.58
CA ALA A 74 5.94 -10.73 13.50
C ALA A 74 5.59 -12.23 13.66
N SER A 75 6.47 -13.11 13.19
CA SER A 75 6.25 -14.54 13.34
C SER A 75 6.35 -14.97 14.82
N PRO A 76 5.62 -16.03 15.24
CA PRO A 76 5.71 -16.52 16.61
C PRO A 76 7.15 -16.89 17.02
N ALA A 77 7.92 -17.49 16.11
CA ALA A 77 9.32 -17.85 16.35
C ALA A 77 10.22 -16.62 16.57
N TYR A 78 9.95 -15.52 15.87
CA TYR A 78 10.67 -14.27 16.09
C TYR A 78 10.37 -13.69 17.47
N LEU A 79 9.09 -13.63 17.85
CA LEU A 79 8.66 -13.11 19.16
C LEU A 79 9.16 -13.97 20.32
N ALA A 80 9.25 -15.30 20.16
CA ALA A 80 9.83 -16.18 21.16
C ALA A 80 11.33 -15.90 21.41
N ARG A 81 12.06 -15.45 20.39
CA ARG A 81 13.49 -15.17 20.46
C ARG A 81 13.81 -13.74 20.93
N TYR A 82 13.04 -12.76 20.47
CA TYR A 82 13.32 -11.35 20.69
C TYR A 82 12.37 -10.68 21.70
N GLY A 83 11.38 -11.40 22.20
CA GLY A 83 10.31 -10.85 23.03
C GLY A 83 9.19 -10.24 22.20
N THR A 84 8.06 -9.94 22.86
CA THR A 84 6.94 -9.21 22.25
C THR A 84 6.97 -7.75 22.68
N PRO A 85 7.16 -6.79 21.75
CA PRO A 85 7.11 -5.38 22.10
C PRO A 85 5.67 -4.95 22.36
N HIS A 86 5.45 -4.24 23.47
CA HIS A 86 4.14 -3.69 23.83
C HIS A 86 4.07 -2.16 23.71
N THR A 87 5.19 -1.51 23.40
CA THR A 87 5.30 -0.07 23.14
C THR A 87 6.24 0.18 21.97
N ILE A 88 6.19 1.39 21.41
CA ILE A 88 7.07 1.82 20.31
C ILE A 88 8.54 1.79 20.78
N GLU A 89 8.82 2.23 22.01
CA GLU A 89 10.17 2.21 22.60
C GLU A 89 10.69 0.77 22.77
N GLY A 90 9.78 -0.16 23.06
CA GLY A 90 10.04 -1.60 23.15
C GLY A 90 10.51 -2.23 21.84
N LEU A 91 10.40 -1.52 20.70
CA LEU A 91 10.98 -1.96 19.43
C LEU A 91 12.52 -1.88 19.40
N THR A 92 13.14 -1.22 20.37
CA THR A 92 14.60 -1.13 20.47
C THR A 92 15.22 -2.53 20.56
N GLY A 93 16.13 -2.86 19.63
CA GLY A 93 16.75 -4.19 19.55
C GLY A 93 16.04 -5.18 18.61
N HIS A 94 14.88 -4.82 18.07
CA HIS A 94 14.22 -5.57 17.00
C HIS A 94 14.77 -5.19 15.60
N VAL A 95 14.45 -6.02 14.61
CA VAL A 95 14.79 -5.87 13.20
C VAL A 95 13.48 -5.81 12.41
N MET A 96 13.36 -4.87 11.47
CA MET A 96 12.21 -4.77 10.58
C MET A 96 12.49 -5.42 9.21
N ILE A 97 11.42 -5.76 8.51
CA ILE A 97 11.45 -5.98 7.06
C ILE A 97 11.34 -4.60 6.43
N GLY A 98 12.38 -4.19 5.68
CA GLY A 98 12.37 -2.87 5.05
C GLY A 98 11.63 -2.91 3.72
N PHE A 99 10.67 -2.01 3.54
CA PHE A 99 10.03 -1.79 2.24
C PHE A 99 10.67 -0.60 1.55
N VAL A 100 11.20 -0.80 0.34
CA VAL A 100 11.88 0.22 -0.46
C VAL A 100 10.84 0.85 -1.39
N SER A 101 10.55 2.12 -1.16
CA SER A 101 9.61 2.87 -1.97
C SER A 101 10.10 2.96 -3.42
N SER A 102 9.29 2.48 -4.37
CA SER A 102 9.54 2.64 -5.81
C SER A 102 9.70 4.11 -6.22
N ARG A 103 8.98 5.02 -5.55
CA ARG A 103 9.01 6.48 -5.78
C ARG A 103 10.29 7.15 -5.28
N THR A 104 10.70 6.87 -4.05
CA THR A 104 11.81 7.60 -3.41
C THR A 104 13.13 6.83 -3.40
N GLN A 105 13.10 5.55 -3.74
CA GLN A 105 14.23 4.61 -3.61
C GLN A 105 14.80 4.54 -2.18
N ARG A 106 13.98 4.89 -1.19
CA ARG A 106 14.32 4.84 0.24
C ARG A 106 13.52 3.77 0.94
N THR A 107 14.14 3.14 1.94
CA THR A 107 13.43 2.28 2.89
C THR A 107 12.46 3.14 3.71
N LEU A 108 11.18 2.79 3.67
CA LEU A 108 10.15 3.45 4.46
C LEU A 108 10.29 3.07 5.95
N PRO A 109 10.09 4.02 6.88
CA PRO A 109 10.02 3.70 8.30
C PRO A 109 8.72 2.94 8.62
N LEU A 110 8.67 2.31 9.79
CA LEU A 110 7.42 1.84 10.37
C LEU A 110 6.66 3.06 10.92
N SER A 111 5.39 3.23 10.55
CA SER A 111 4.53 4.30 11.05
C SER A 111 3.54 3.76 12.08
N PHE A 112 3.44 4.44 13.21
CA PHE A 112 2.53 4.11 14.31
C PHE A 112 1.67 5.33 14.65
N THR A 113 0.40 5.08 14.97
CA THR A 113 -0.52 6.12 15.48
C THR A 113 -0.95 5.77 16.89
N GLN A 114 -0.64 6.63 17.86
CA GLN A 114 -1.04 6.50 19.26
C GLN A 114 -1.69 7.80 19.71
N ASP A 115 -2.92 7.74 20.24
CA ASP A 115 -3.69 8.91 20.68
C ASP A 115 -3.80 10.03 19.62
N GLY A 116 -3.94 9.64 18.35
CA GLY A 116 -4.00 10.56 17.21
C GLY A 116 -2.65 11.16 16.80
N ARG A 117 -1.56 10.83 17.51
CA ARG A 117 -0.20 11.26 17.17
C ARG A 117 0.52 10.20 16.36
N GLN A 118 1.02 10.59 15.20
CA GLN A 118 1.86 9.73 14.37
C GLN A 118 3.31 9.75 14.86
N SER A 119 3.96 8.59 14.86
CA SER A 119 5.39 8.41 15.11
C SER A 119 5.98 7.46 14.08
N GLU A 120 7.21 7.73 13.65
CA GLU A 120 7.93 6.89 12.71
C GLU A 120 9.17 6.30 13.37
N VAL A 121 9.42 5.02 13.14
CA VAL A 121 10.59 4.31 13.66
C VAL A 121 11.25 3.53 12.55
N SER A 122 12.54 3.79 12.36
CA SER A 122 13.42 2.97 11.51
C SER A 122 14.23 2.04 12.39
N LEU A 123 14.10 0.75 12.14
CA LEU A 123 14.89 -0.30 12.81
C LEU A 123 15.96 -0.83 11.85
N PRO A 124 17.00 -1.51 12.37
CA PRO A 124 17.89 -2.29 11.51
C PRO A 124 17.08 -3.22 10.59
N CYS A 125 17.47 -3.30 9.31
CA CYS A 125 16.85 -4.16 8.31
C CYS A 125 17.87 -5.19 7.82
N ARG A 126 17.47 -6.46 7.76
CA ARG A 126 18.29 -7.52 7.12
C ARG A 126 17.67 -8.07 5.85
N LEU A 127 16.42 -7.72 5.58
CA LEU A 127 15.67 -8.05 4.38
C LEU A 127 15.02 -6.76 3.87
N LEU A 128 15.16 -6.53 2.58
CA LEU A 128 14.51 -5.44 1.86
C LEU A 128 13.57 -6.04 0.80
N THR A 129 12.37 -5.47 0.66
CA THR A 129 11.38 -5.75 -0.38
C THR A 129 11.06 -4.43 -1.08
N SER A 130 10.62 -4.50 -2.34
CA SER A 130 10.23 -3.34 -3.16
C SER A 130 8.89 -3.58 -3.82
#